data_AF-A0A2G5TYX3-F1
#
_entry.id   AF-A0A2G5TYX3-F1
#
_cell.length_a   1.000
_cell.length_b   1.000
_cell.length_c   1.000
_cell.angle_alpha   90.00
_cell.angle_beta   90.00
_cell.angle_gamma   90.00
#
_symmetry.space_group_name_H-M   'P 1'
#
loop_
_entity.id
_entity.type
_entity.pdbx_description
1 polymer ?
#
loop_
_entity_poly.entity_id
_entity_poly.type
_entity_poly.pdbx_seq_one_letter_code
_entity_poly.pdbx_strand_id
1 'polypeptide(L)'
;MPHPKTAIVRVKGYCSPEGNYQYSLNWGCKDHPNNYKAAISGFHDIEMVELYAARTAIKMAKKQKYTKIRILTESIIVWDFIKNSANFAKAPLQVRSMVQAIHAHRQFIIIKVELIDGKENIEN
;
A
#
# COMPACT_ATOMS: atom_id res chain seq x y z
N MET A 1 24.54 -2.60 -15.61
CA MET A 1 23.64 -3.00 -14.51
C MET A 1 22.25 -2.46 -14.80
N PRO A 2 21.18 -3.27 -14.76
CA PRO A 2 19.83 -2.70 -14.86
C PRO A 2 19.61 -1.81 -13.64
N HIS A 3 19.18 -0.57 -13.88
CA HIS A 3 18.96 0.40 -12.80
C HIS A 3 17.92 -0.15 -11.81
N PRO A 4 18.09 0.05 -10.50
CA PRO A 4 17.10 -0.38 -9.52
C PRO A 4 15.76 0.28 -9.81
N LYS A 5 14.80 -0.50 -10.33
CA LYS A 5 13.43 -0.04 -10.58
C LYS A 5 12.79 0.24 -9.23
N THR A 6 12.55 1.52 -8.95
CA THR A 6 11.79 2.00 -7.80
C THR A 6 10.39 2.34 -8.26
N ALA A 7 9.38 1.75 -7.62
CA ALA A 7 7.99 2.15 -7.81
C ALA A 7 7.59 3.18 -6.74
N ILE A 8 6.81 4.18 -7.12
CA ILE A 8 6.17 5.12 -6.20
C ILE A 8 4.67 4.97 -6.36
N VAL A 9 3.95 4.79 -5.25
CA VAL A 9 2.50 4.61 -5.25
C VAL A 9 1.86 5.41 -4.14
N ARG A 10 0.79 6.14 -4.45
CA ARG A 10 -0.12 6.71 -3.46
C ARG A 10 -1.29 5.76 -3.27
N VAL A 11 -1.56 5.39 -2.03
CA VAL A 11 -2.67 4.51 -1.66
C VAL A 11 -3.76 5.29 -0.94
N LYS A 12 -5.02 4.99 -1.24
CA LYS A 12 -6.17 5.64 -0.62
C LYS A 12 -7.37 4.70 -0.58
N GLY A 13 -8.13 4.76 0.51
CA GLY A 13 -9.37 4.05 0.72
C GLY A 13 -10.52 5.05 0.77
N TYR A 14 -11.70 4.62 0.37
CA TYR A 14 -12.90 5.44 0.40
C TYR A 14 -14.14 4.56 0.53
N CYS A 15 -15.14 5.10 1.21
CA CYS A 15 -16.48 4.53 1.25
C CYS A 15 -17.34 5.32 0.27
N SER A 16 -18.01 4.64 -0.65
CA SER A 16 -18.96 5.28 -1.57
C SER A 16 -20.25 5.68 -0.82
N PRO A 17 -21.05 6.60 -1.37
CA PRO A 17 -22.34 6.97 -0.76
C PRO A 17 -23.28 5.78 -0.53
N GLU A 18 -23.14 4.73 -1.33
CA GLU A 18 -23.91 3.48 -1.23
C GLU A 18 -23.34 2.51 -0.17
N GLY A 19 -22.35 2.93 0.62
CA GLY A 19 -21.73 2.13 1.68
C GLY A 19 -20.69 1.12 1.19
N ASN A 20 -20.26 1.21 -0.09
CA ASN A 20 -19.28 0.28 -0.64
C ASN A 20 -17.85 0.76 -0.36
N TYR A 21 -17.04 -0.10 0.24
CA TYR A 21 -15.63 0.17 0.41
C TYR A 21 -14.86 -0.06 -0.89
N GLN A 22 -13.95 0.86 -1.17
CA GLN A 22 -13.16 0.87 -2.38
C GLN A 22 -11.76 1.41 -2.06
N TYR A 23 -10.77 1.04 -2.89
CA TYR A 23 -9.43 1.59 -2.78
C TYR A 23 -8.86 1.96 -4.15
N SER A 24 -7.90 2.89 -4.14
CA SER A 24 -7.13 3.32 -5.30
C SER A 24 -5.63 3.20 -5.04
N LEU A 25 -4.91 2.78 -6.08
CA LEU A 25 -3.45 2.79 -6.16
C LEU A 25 -3.06 3.72 -7.31
N ASN A 26 -2.48 4.88 -6.99
CA ASN A 26 -2.04 5.85 -7.99
C ASN A 26 -0.52 5.79 -8.13
N TRP A 27 -0.05 5.26 -9.25
CA TRP A 27 1.38 5.02 -9.46
C TRP A 27 2.04 6.25 -10.10
N GLY A 28 3.14 6.71 -9.50
CA GLY A 28 3.91 7.84 -10.03
C GLY A 28 4.80 7.47 -11.21
N CYS A 29 5.19 6.20 -11.33
CA CYS A 29 6.18 5.78 -12.31
C CYS A 29 5.56 5.56 -13.70
N LYS A 30 6.14 6.17 -14.72
CA LYS A 30 5.74 6.07 -16.14
C LYS A 30 5.59 4.63 -16.66
N ASP A 31 6.31 3.67 -16.06
CA ASP A 31 6.36 2.27 -16.50
C ASP A 31 5.44 1.32 -15.72
N HIS A 32 4.68 1.79 -14.73
CA HIS A 32 3.71 0.96 -14.01
C HIS A 32 2.33 1.07 -14.69
N PRO A 33 1.59 -0.03 -14.91
CA PRO A 33 0.22 0.05 -15.41
C PRO A 33 -0.61 1.00 -14.54
N ASN A 34 -1.39 1.84 -15.22
CA ASN A 34 -2.20 2.96 -14.73
C ASN A 34 -2.87 2.77 -13.35
N ASN A 35 -3.33 3.88 -12.79
CA ASN A 35 -4.11 3.94 -11.55
C ASN A 35 -5.14 2.81 -11.46
N TYR A 36 -5.08 2.06 -10.37
CA TYR A 36 -5.93 0.90 -10.14
C TYR A 36 -6.97 1.24 -9.08
N LYS A 37 -8.25 1.10 -9.40
CA LYS A 37 -9.38 1.30 -8.49
C LYS A 37 -10.23 0.04 -8.45
N ALA A 38 -10.50 -0.47 -7.25
CA ALA A 38 -11.33 -1.65 -7.06
C ALA A 38 -12.26 -1.51 -5.85
N ALA A 39 -13.45 -2.12 -5.97
CA ALA A 39 -14.32 -2.36 -4.84
C ALA A 39 -13.83 -3.54 -4.02
N ILE A 40 -14.09 -3.49 -2.72
CA ILE A 40 -13.71 -4.55 -1.79
C ILE A 40 -14.85 -4.83 -0.82
N SER A 41 -15.18 -6.11 -0.66
CA SER A 41 -16.18 -6.57 0.29
C SER A 41 -15.52 -7.18 1.53
N GLY A 42 -16.27 -7.31 2.62
CA GLY A 42 -15.81 -7.92 3.86
C GLY A 42 -15.02 -6.99 4.80
N PHE A 43 -14.84 -5.72 4.41
CA PHE A 43 -14.31 -4.68 5.28
C PHE A 43 -15.43 -3.75 5.74
N HIS A 44 -15.32 -3.28 6.97
CA HIS A 44 -16.27 -2.34 7.59
C HIS A 44 -15.56 -1.07 8.07
N ASP A 45 -14.32 -0.86 7.63
CA ASP A 45 -13.40 0.14 8.14
C ASP A 45 -12.46 0.59 7.00
N ILE A 46 -12.38 1.90 6.78
CA ILE A 46 -11.54 2.52 5.75
C ILE A 46 -10.07 2.20 5.98
N GLU A 47 -9.61 2.15 7.23
CA GLU A 47 -8.19 1.95 7.53
C GLU A 47 -7.73 0.55 7.15
N MET A 48 -8.61 -0.44 7.29
CA MET A 48 -8.36 -1.81 6.81
C MET A 48 -8.32 -1.88 5.28
N VAL A 49 -9.18 -1.11 4.61
CA VAL A 49 -9.22 -1.02 3.15
C VAL A 49 -7.93 -0.39 2.62
N GLU A 50 -7.42 0.64 3.28
CA GLU A 50 -6.16 1.29 2.94
C GLU A 50 -4.95 0.38 3.17
N LEU A 51 -4.92 -0.35 4.28
CA LEU A 51 -3.87 -1.33 4.54
C LEU A 51 -3.89 -2.47 3.50
N TYR A 52 -5.10 -2.90 3.10
CA TYR A 52 -5.27 -3.86 2.00
C TYR A 52 -4.75 -3.30 0.68
N ALA A 53 -5.03 -2.03 0.38
CA ALA A 53 -4.53 -1.34 -0.80
C ALA A 53 -2.99 -1.34 -0.82
N ALA A 54 -2.35 -0.98 0.29
CA ALA A 54 -0.90 -0.99 0.41
C ALA A 54 -0.29 -2.39 0.21
N ARG A 55 -0.87 -3.42 0.83
CA ARG A 55 -0.48 -4.82 0.61
C ARG A 55 -0.59 -5.21 -0.87
N THR A 56 -1.68 -4.81 -1.53
CA THR A 56 -1.91 -5.08 -2.94
C THR A 56 -0.85 -4.41 -3.81
N ALA A 57 -0.51 -3.15 -3.53
CA ALA A 57 0.54 -2.43 -4.23
C ALA A 57 1.90 -3.13 -4.11
N ILE A 58 2.28 -3.57 -2.90
CA ILE A 58 3.52 -4.32 -2.67
C ILE A 58 3.55 -5.61 -3.50
N LYS A 59 2.43 -6.35 -3.52
CA LYS A 59 2.29 -7.58 -4.30
C LYS A 59 2.45 -7.30 -5.81
N MET A 60 1.86 -6.22 -6.32
CA MET A 60 1.98 -5.82 -7.73
C MET A 60 3.41 -5.40 -8.08
N ALA A 61 4.06 -4.59 -7.24
CA ALA A 61 5.44 -4.18 -7.44
C ALA A 61 6.39 -5.39 -7.46
N LYS A 62 6.20 -6.36 -6.55
CA LYS A 62 6.95 -7.63 -6.58
C LYS A 62 6.74 -8.38 -7.90
N LYS A 63 5.48 -8.54 -8.34
CA LYS A 63 5.13 -9.25 -9.59
C LYS A 63 5.79 -8.60 -10.81
N GLN A 64 5.92 -7.27 -10.81
CA GLN A 64 6.57 -6.50 -11.85
C GLN A 64 8.09 -6.35 -11.68
N LYS A 65 8.68 -7.10 -10.72
CA LYS A 65 10.13 -7.16 -10.49
C LYS A 65 10.76 -5.82 -10.10
N TYR A 66 10.00 -4.94 -9.43
CA TYR A 66 10.59 -3.77 -8.77
C TYR A 66 11.48 -4.22 -7.60
N THR A 67 12.58 -3.51 -7.42
CA THR A 67 13.53 -3.77 -6.32
C THR A 67 13.17 -2.97 -5.07
N LYS A 68 12.42 -1.88 -5.25
CA LYS A 68 11.96 -0.98 -4.19
C LYS A 68 10.58 -0.45 -4.51
N ILE A 69 9.76 -0.27 -3.47
CA ILE A 69 8.49 0.45 -3.51
C ILE A 69 8.47 1.53 -2.42
N ARG A 70 8.08 2.75 -2.79
CA ARG A 70 7.72 3.84 -1.87
C ARG A 70 6.21 3.98 -1.86
N ILE A 71 5.60 3.78 -0.70
CA ILE A 71 4.16 3.88 -0.47
C ILE A 71 3.90 5.22 0.21
N LEU A 72 3.12 6.07 -0.44
CA LEU A 72 2.68 7.36 0.04
C LEU A 72 1.25 7.21 0.57
N THR A 73 0.99 7.64 1.80
CA THR A 73 -0.33 7.51 2.45
C THR A 73 -0.61 8.69 3.36
N GLU A 74 -1.87 9.10 3.44
CA GLU A 74 -2.37 10.09 4.42
C GLU A 74 -2.75 9.39 5.75
N SER A 75 -2.70 8.05 5.80
CA SER A 75 -3.17 7.25 6.92
C SER A 75 -2.05 6.85 7.87
N ILE A 76 -2.08 7.44 9.07
CA ILE A 76 -1.14 7.12 10.17
C ILE A 76 -1.18 5.63 10.50
N ILE A 77 -2.37 5.02 10.47
CA ILE A 77 -2.56 3.59 10.75
C ILE A 77 -1.84 2.73 9.71
N VAL A 78 -1.99 3.04 8.42
CA VAL A 78 -1.27 2.31 7.36
C VAL A 78 0.23 2.50 7.47
N TRP A 79 0.68 3.74 7.71
CA TRP A 79 2.10 4.03 7.91
C TRP A 79 2.68 3.23 9.07
N ASP A 80 2.02 3.22 10.22
CA ASP A 80 2.49 2.53 11.42
C ASP A 80 2.59 1.02 11.19
N PHE A 81 1.53 0.39 10.66
CA PHE A 81 1.53 -1.05 10.41
C PHE A 81 2.57 -1.49 9.39
N ILE A 82 2.81 -0.70 8.34
CA ILE A 82 3.86 -1.03 7.36
C ILE A 82 5.23 -0.83 7.99
N LYS A 83 5.47 0.30 8.67
CA LYS A 83 6.76 0.61 9.30
C LYS A 83 7.14 -0.43 10.34
N ASN A 84 6.19 -0.81 11.19
CA ASN A 84 6.37 -1.76 12.28
C ASN A 84 6.01 -3.20 11.92
N SER A 85 5.99 -3.54 10.62
CA SER A 85 5.48 -4.83 10.16
C SER A 85 6.24 -6.05 10.72
N ALA A 86 7.49 -5.89 11.17
CA ALA A 86 8.25 -6.96 11.84
C ALA A 86 7.61 -7.42 13.16
N ASN A 87 6.83 -6.55 13.82
CA ASN A 87 6.12 -6.85 15.06
C ASN A 87 4.69 -7.35 14.80
N PHE A 88 4.41 -7.96 13.65
CA PHE A 88 3.06 -8.40 13.25
C PHE A 88 2.35 -9.25 14.31
N ALA A 89 3.08 -10.03 15.12
CA ALA A 89 2.52 -10.82 16.21
C ALA A 89 1.76 -9.99 17.26
N LYS A 90 2.14 -8.72 17.45
CA LYS A 90 1.48 -7.76 18.36
C LYS A 90 0.34 -6.98 17.69
N ALA A 91 0.17 -7.08 16.38
CA ALA A 91 -0.91 -6.39 15.68
C ALA A 91 -2.28 -6.96 16.06
N PRO A 92 -3.36 -6.14 16.01
CA PRO A 92 -4.73 -6.60 16.21
C PRO A 92 -5.06 -7.78 15.29
N LEU A 93 -5.88 -8.72 15.79
CA LEU A 93 -6.19 -9.96 15.07
C LEU A 93 -6.77 -9.70 13.67
N GLN A 94 -7.57 -8.64 13.50
CA GLN A 94 -8.19 -8.32 12.21
C GLN A 94 -7.18 -7.97 11.11
N VAL A 95 -6.03 -7.38 11.47
CA VAL A 95 -5.02 -6.92 10.50
C VAL A 95 -3.74 -7.75 10.51
N ARG A 96 -3.55 -8.61 11.52
CA ARG A 96 -2.33 -9.40 11.74
C ARG A 96 -1.86 -10.15 10.49
N SER A 97 -2.76 -10.83 9.80
CA SER A 97 -2.43 -11.59 8.58
C SER A 97 -1.95 -10.68 7.44
N MET A 98 -2.51 -9.48 7.32
CA MET A 98 -2.09 -8.49 6.33
C MET A 98 -0.70 -7.92 6.67
N VAL A 99 -0.47 -7.56 7.93
CA VAL A 99 0.82 -7.04 8.39
C VAL A 99 1.92 -8.10 8.26
N GLN A 100 1.61 -9.35 8.60
CA GLN A 100 2.50 -10.49 8.39
C GLN A 100 2.86 -10.68 6.92
N ALA A 101 1.88 -10.60 6.01
CA ALA A 101 2.14 -10.70 4.57
C ALA A 101 3.02 -9.55 4.07
N ILE A 102 2.81 -8.31 4.54
CA ILE A 102 3.67 -7.16 4.23
C ILE A 102 5.10 -7.41 4.69
N HIS A 103 5.28 -7.90 5.92
CA HIS A 103 6.60 -8.26 6.44
C HIS A 103 7.29 -9.34 5.59
N ALA A 104 6.56 -10.40 5.23
CA ALA A 104 7.07 -11.46 4.37
C ALA A 104 7.51 -10.94 2.98
N HIS A 105 6.96 -9.83 2.49
CA HIS A 105 7.41 -9.23 1.23
C HIS A 105 8.76 -8.50 1.35
N ARG A 106 9.15 -8.04 2.55
CA ARG A 106 10.41 -7.30 2.77
C ARG A 106 11.66 -8.12 2.43
N GLN A 107 11.57 -9.46 2.40
CA GLN A 107 12.67 -10.32 1.96
C GLN A 107 12.94 -10.25 0.44
N PHE A 108 11.99 -9.72 -0.35
CA PHE A 108 12.07 -9.70 -1.82
C PHE A 108 12.14 -8.29 -2.41
N ILE A 109 11.60 -7.29 -1.70
CA ILE A 109 11.52 -5.91 -2.17
C ILE A 109 11.74 -4.96 -0.99
N ILE A 110 12.47 -3.87 -1.22
CA ILE A 110 12.61 -2.81 -0.24
C ILE A 110 11.29 -2.04 -0.15
N ILE A 111 10.63 -2.08 1.01
CA ILE A 111 9.37 -1.38 1.25
C ILE A 111 9.63 -0.16 2.13
N LYS A 112 9.40 1.03 1.57
CA LYS A 112 9.36 2.30 2.30
C LYS A 112 7.92 2.82 2.35
N VAL A 113 7.56 3.43 3.47
CA VAL A 113 6.26 4.10 3.66
C VAL A 113 6.49 5.49 4.20
N GLU A 114 5.77 6.46 3.66
CA GLU A 114 5.89 7.88 3.97
C GLU A 114 4.49 8.44 4.21
N LEU A 115 4.34 9.17 5.33
CA LEU A 115 3.16 9.97 5.57
C LEU A 115 3.29 11.23 4.72
N ILE A 116 2.23 11.53 3.99
CA ILE A 116 2.13 12.75 3.20
C ILE A 116 0.99 13.58 3.78
N ASP A 117 1.22 14.87 3.93
CA ASP A 117 0.11 15.81 4.06
C ASP A 117 -0.55 15.92 2.67
N GLY A 118 -1.86 16.11 2.63
CA GLY A 118 -2.61 16.17 1.37
C GLY A 118 -1.96 17.08 0.31
N LYS A 119 -2.30 16.85 -0.97
CA LYS A 119 -1.78 17.56 -2.17
C LYS A 119 -0.29 17.43 -2.50
N GLU A 120 0.48 16.50 -1.91
CA GLU A 120 1.79 16.18 -2.52
C GLU A 120 1.59 15.56 -3.92
N ASN A 121 2.00 16.31 -4.95
CA ASN A 121 2.08 15.82 -6.32
C ASN A 121 3.15 14.73 -6.38
N ILE A 122 2.81 13.59 -6.98
CA ILE A 122 3.78 12.53 -7.24
C ILE A 122 4.63 12.98 -8.44
N GLU A 123 5.56 13.89 -8.22
CA GLU A 123 6.50 14.31 -9.25
C GLU A 123 7.54 13.21 -9.48
N ASN A 124 7.77 12.91 -10.76
CA ASN A 124 8.67 11.87 -11.26
C ASN A 124 10.14 12.25 -11.08
#